data_AF-A0AA39V178-F1
#
_entry.id   AF-A0AA39V178-F1
#
_cell.length_a   1.000
_cell.length_b   1.000
_cell.length_c   1.000
_cell.angle_alpha   90.00
_cell.angle_beta   90.00
_cell.angle_gamma   90.00
#
_symmetry.space_group_name_H-M   'P 1'
#
loop_
_entity.id
_entity.type
_entity.pdbx_description
1 polymer ?
#
loop_
_entity_poly.entity_id
_entity_poly.type
_entity_poly.pdbx_seq_one_letter_code
_entity_poly.pdbx_strand_id
1 'polypeptide(L)'
;MHYQRLALLPQQLHIVIQTRYYASTTSSPFPFPAHPHPTPHQIFHLPYNASQQDIKARYYELVRHHHPDSLSCRDLPSSDRQARFQAIAHAYDTLRGKNPQTGARRDWGEYADELQRRKKRWERQQSTRYDYAHPPRYKWESNADDRWKDNMILTIGIVSLVLGIAPSLLMLPFSVHKTRQKHLETASDYSKVRAEVVEEGEERRQSMKYRVETMKLQKDARDDPTDVNA
;
A
#
# COMPACT_ATOMS: atom_id res chain seq x y z
N MET A 1 -19.61 -0.50 68.94
CA MET A 1 -19.44 0.98 68.83
C MET A 1 -18.69 1.27 67.54
N HIS A 2 -19.19 2.21 66.72
CA HIS A 2 -18.79 2.55 65.33
C HIS A 2 -19.45 1.77 64.19
N TYR A 3 -20.76 1.96 64.03
CA TYR A 3 -21.32 2.09 62.69
C TYR A 3 -20.90 3.45 62.10
N GLN A 4 -21.02 3.58 60.77
CA GLN A 4 -21.11 4.83 60.01
C GLN A 4 -19.82 5.64 59.85
N ARG A 5 -19.15 5.48 58.69
CA ARG A 5 -18.49 6.62 58.00
C ARG A 5 -17.99 6.36 56.57
N LEU A 6 -18.67 5.54 55.77
CA LEU A 6 -18.35 5.42 54.32
C LEU A 6 -19.60 5.41 53.42
N ALA A 7 -20.64 6.14 53.82
CA ALA A 7 -21.88 6.29 53.05
C ALA A 7 -21.97 7.64 52.32
N LEU A 8 -20.85 8.27 51.98
CA LEU A 8 -20.80 9.59 51.33
C LEU A 8 -19.62 9.70 50.36
N LEU A 9 -19.54 8.81 49.37
CA LEU A 9 -18.72 9.04 48.18
C LEU A 9 -19.58 8.95 46.92
N PRO A 10 -19.47 9.93 45.99
CA PRO A 10 -20.27 9.99 44.78
C PRO A 10 -20.01 8.77 43.89
N GLN A 11 -21.08 8.17 43.35
CA GLN A 11 -21.05 6.93 42.54
C GLN A 11 -20.08 6.99 41.35
N GLN A 12 -19.68 8.18 40.90
CA GLN A 12 -18.78 8.37 39.76
C GLN A 12 -17.32 7.97 40.03
N LEU A 13 -16.89 7.86 41.28
CA LEU A 13 -15.50 7.44 41.60
C LEU A 13 -15.32 5.92 41.73
N HIS A 14 -16.38 5.13 41.85
CA HIS A 14 -16.27 3.67 41.86
C HIS A 14 -15.79 3.12 40.52
N ILE A 15 -16.13 3.78 39.41
CA ILE A 15 -15.71 3.37 38.06
C ILE A 15 -14.21 3.60 37.84
N VAL A 16 -13.64 4.65 38.44
CA VAL A 16 -12.21 4.99 38.28
C VAL A 16 -11.31 4.18 39.22
N ILE A 17 -11.83 3.69 40.36
CA ILE A 17 -11.04 2.86 41.28
C ILE A 17 -11.08 1.38 40.92
N GLN A 18 -12.17 0.88 40.31
CA GLN A 18 -12.22 -0.49 39.78
C GLN A 18 -11.30 -0.72 38.57
N THR A 19 -10.82 0.34 37.92
CA THR A 19 -9.88 0.22 36.78
C THR A 19 -8.41 0.14 37.20
N ARG A 20 -8.07 0.27 38.49
CA ARG A 20 -6.67 0.22 38.97
C ARG A 20 -6.34 -1.00 39.85
N TYR A 21 -7.30 -1.88 40.13
CA TYR A 21 -7.07 -3.14 40.85
C TYR A 21 -6.95 -4.38 39.95
N TYR A 22 -6.73 -4.20 38.64
CA TYR A 22 -6.30 -5.25 37.72
C TYR A 22 -4.84 -5.09 37.29
N ALA A 23 -4.02 -4.43 38.12
CA ALA A 23 -2.57 -4.60 38.08
C ALA A 23 -2.16 -5.91 38.78
N SER A 24 -2.86 -7.01 38.46
CA SER A 24 -2.31 -8.34 38.66
C SER A 24 -1.33 -8.53 37.52
N THR A 25 -0.05 -8.63 37.84
CA THR A 25 0.99 -9.20 36.99
C THR A 25 0.38 -10.32 36.14
N THR A 26 0.16 -10.07 34.85
CA THR A 26 -0.40 -11.05 33.92
C THR A 26 0.67 -12.10 33.64
N SER A 27 1.00 -12.92 34.63
CA SER A 27 1.73 -14.15 34.39
C SER A 27 0.80 -15.02 33.56
N SER A 28 1.03 -15.04 32.24
CA SER A 28 0.39 -16.03 31.36
C SER A 28 0.50 -17.39 32.05
N PRO A 29 -0.59 -18.18 32.13
CA PRO A 29 -0.53 -19.53 32.70
C PRO A 29 0.50 -20.41 31.98
N PHE A 30 0.89 -20.02 30.76
CA PHE A 30 1.94 -20.65 29.95
C PHE A 30 2.94 -19.57 29.50
N PRO A 31 3.99 -19.30 30.30
CA PRO A 31 5.05 -18.36 29.93
C PRO A 31 5.89 -18.93 28.78
N PHE A 32 6.39 -18.06 27.89
CA PHE A 32 7.28 -18.52 26.83
C PHE A 32 8.67 -18.88 27.43
N PRO A 33 9.33 -19.98 27.03
CA PRO A 33 10.62 -20.37 27.57
C PRO A 33 11.70 -19.29 27.35
N ALA A 34 12.54 -19.05 28.36
CA ALA A 34 13.54 -17.98 28.31
C ALA A 34 14.84 -18.34 27.55
N HIS A 35 15.05 -19.61 27.22
CA HIS A 35 16.27 -20.09 26.56
C HIS A 35 16.14 -19.99 25.02
N PRO A 36 17.27 -19.88 24.29
CA PRO A 36 17.26 -19.54 22.85
C PRO A 36 16.69 -20.65 21.95
N HIS A 37 16.71 -21.91 22.39
CA HIS A 37 16.28 -23.06 21.59
C HIS A 37 15.31 -23.95 22.38
N PRO A 38 14.05 -23.53 22.56
CA PRO A 38 13.04 -24.33 23.23
C PRO A 38 12.52 -25.47 22.37
N THR A 39 12.37 -26.64 22.99
CA THR A 39 11.77 -27.78 22.31
C THR A 39 10.26 -27.57 22.14
N PRO A 40 9.63 -28.16 21.12
CA PRO A 40 8.18 -28.01 20.90
C PRO A 40 7.32 -28.39 22.12
N HIS A 41 7.68 -29.47 22.82
CA HIS A 41 6.99 -29.90 24.04
C HIS A 41 7.16 -28.92 25.21
N GLN A 42 8.33 -28.28 25.34
CA GLN A 42 8.56 -27.22 26.34
C GLN A 42 7.74 -25.96 26.04
N ILE A 43 7.63 -25.55 24.77
CA ILE A 43 6.77 -24.42 24.37
C ILE A 43 5.31 -24.72 24.73
N PHE A 44 4.86 -25.95 24.48
CA PHE A 44 3.47 -26.36 24.70
C PHE A 44 3.16 -26.71 26.17
N HIS A 45 4.18 -26.89 27.01
CA HIS A 45 4.01 -27.33 28.40
C HIS A 45 3.17 -28.62 28.47
N LEU A 46 3.43 -29.53 27.53
CA LEU A 46 2.76 -30.82 27.40
C LEU A 46 3.77 -31.97 27.49
N PRO A 47 3.39 -33.11 28.07
CA PRO A 47 4.26 -34.29 28.09
C PRO A 47 4.44 -34.86 26.67
N TYR A 48 5.47 -35.69 26.48
CA TYR A 48 5.79 -36.29 25.17
C TYR A 48 4.68 -37.21 24.62
N ASN A 49 3.82 -37.74 25.50
CA ASN A 49 2.70 -38.62 25.17
C ASN A 49 1.35 -37.89 25.03
N ALA A 50 1.35 -36.55 24.94
CA ALA A 50 0.12 -35.78 24.79
C ALA A 50 -0.63 -36.13 23.50
N SER A 51 -1.96 -36.17 23.56
CA SER A 51 -2.78 -36.48 22.38
C SER A 51 -2.78 -35.30 21.39
N GLN A 52 -3.10 -35.58 20.12
CA GLN A 52 -3.24 -34.52 19.11
C GLN A 52 -4.35 -33.51 19.45
N GLN A 53 -5.38 -33.96 20.18
CA GLN A 53 -6.45 -33.08 20.67
C GLN A 53 -5.91 -32.10 21.72
N ASP A 54 -5.07 -32.56 22.65
CA ASP A 54 -4.46 -31.72 23.69
C ASP A 54 -3.48 -30.71 23.09
N ILE A 55 -2.67 -31.15 22.12
CA ILE A 55 -1.76 -30.27 21.36
C ILE A 55 -2.56 -29.15 20.68
N LYS A 56 -3.67 -29.49 20.01
CA LYS A 56 -4.52 -28.50 19.34
C LYS A 56 -5.18 -27.56 20.35
N ALA A 57 -5.70 -28.06 21.47
CA ALA A 57 -6.30 -27.24 22.51
C ALA A 57 -5.28 -26.23 23.07
N ARG A 58 -4.07 -26.70 23.42
CA ARG A 58 -2.99 -25.85 23.92
C ARG A 58 -2.52 -24.84 22.88
N TYR A 59 -2.48 -25.20 21.60
CA TYR A 59 -2.15 -24.27 20.53
C TYR A 59 -3.09 -23.06 20.51
N TYR A 60 -4.41 -23.28 20.61
CA TYR A 60 -5.37 -22.15 20.65
C TYR A 60 -5.18 -21.26 21.87
N GLU A 61 -4.89 -21.84 23.04
CA GLU A 61 -4.61 -21.06 24.24
C GLU A 61 -3.33 -20.24 24.10
N LEU A 62 -2.24 -20.83 23.61
CA LEU A 62 -0.97 -20.14 23.40
C LEU A 62 -1.10 -19.02 22.38
N VAL A 63 -1.78 -19.27 21.25
CA VAL A 63 -2.01 -18.23 20.24
C VAL A 63 -2.83 -17.09 20.81
N ARG A 64 -3.87 -17.38 21.60
CA ARG A 64 -4.69 -16.32 22.22
C ARG A 64 -3.88 -15.40 23.13
N HIS A 65 -2.90 -15.94 23.87
CA HIS A 65 -2.07 -15.18 24.81
C HIS A 65 -0.82 -14.56 24.17
N HIS A 66 -0.26 -15.18 23.13
CA HIS A 66 1.00 -14.76 22.49
C HIS A 66 0.80 -14.19 21.07
N HIS A 67 -0.44 -13.87 20.68
CA HIS A 67 -0.69 -13.18 19.41
C HIS A 67 0.02 -11.81 19.41
N PRO A 68 0.62 -11.37 18.29
CA PRO A 68 1.28 -10.06 18.23
C PRO A 68 0.34 -8.89 18.57
N ASP A 69 -0.96 -9.04 18.32
CA ASP A 69 -1.99 -8.04 18.65
C ASP A 69 -2.66 -8.26 20.03
N SER A 70 -2.21 -9.25 20.82
CA SER A 70 -2.77 -9.50 22.14
C SER A 70 -2.30 -8.46 23.16
N LEU A 71 -3.15 -8.15 24.14
CA LEU A 71 -2.82 -7.24 25.23
C LEU A 71 -1.61 -7.73 26.05
N SER A 72 -1.48 -9.05 26.23
CA SER A 72 -0.41 -9.70 26.99
C SER A 72 0.98 -9.55 26.37
N CYS A 73 1.08 -9.27 25.08
CA CYS A 73 2.34 -9.09 24.38
C CYS A 73 2.68 -7.62 24.10
N ARG A 74 1.79 -6.67 24.44
CA ARG A 74 1.96 -5.26 24.07
C ARG A 74 3.26 -4.64 24.59
N ASP A 75 3.73 -5.09 25.75
CA ASP A 75 4.95 -4.62 26.40
C ASP A 75 6.24 -5.16 25.79
N LEU A 76 6.15 -6.16 24.90
CA LEU A 76 7.29 -6.75 24.21
C LEU A 76 7.60 -6.01 22.90
N PRO A 77 8.88 -5.94 22.50
CA PRO A 77 9.28 -5.47 21.17
C PRO A 77 8.57 -6.25 20.06
N SER A 78 8.26 -5.57 18.95
CA SER A 78 7.53 -6.18 17.84
C SER A 78 8.24 -7.39 17.22
N SER A 79 9.58 -7.37 17.20
CA SER A 79 10.42 -8.50 16.75
C SER A 79 10.16 -9.75 17.60
N ASP A 80 10.12 -9.58 18.91
CA ASP A 80 10.07 -10.68 19.88
C ASP A 80 8.68 -11.30 19.92
N ARG A 81 7.63 -10.47 19.79
CA ARG A 81 6.25 -10.96 19.61
C ARG A 81 6.15 -11.88 18.40
N GLN A 82 6.67 -11.42 17.26
CA GLN A 82 6.61 -12.17 16.02
C GLN A 82 7.45 -13.45 16.09
N ALA A 83 8.65 -13.38 16.68
CA ALA A 83 9.51 -14.53 16.88
C ALA A 83 8.85 -15.60 17.78
N ARG A 84 8.19 -15.19 18.87
CA ARG A 84 7.44 -16.10 19.76
C ARG A 84 6.27 -16.75 19.02
N PHE A 85 5.48 -15.96 18.28
CA PHE A 85 4.37 -16.48 17.50
C PHE A 85 4.83 -17.50 16.44
N GLN A 86 5.91 -17.20 15.73
CA GLN A 86 6.53 -18.12 14.78
C GLN A 86 7.03 -19.40 15.44
N ALA A 87 7.67 -19.31 16.61
CA ALA A 87 8.14 -20.46 17.36
C ALA A 87 6.98 -21.37 17.81
N ILE A 88 5.86 -20.79 18.26
CA ILE A 88 4.64 -21.53 18.63
C ILE A 88 4.04 -22.25 17.42
N ALA A 89 3.94 -21.57 16.27
CA ALA A 89 3.44 -22.17 15.03
C ALA A 89 4.34 -23.32 14.55
N HIS A 90 5.66 -23.13 14.55
CA HIS A 90 6.63 -24.15 14.17
C HIS A 90 6.58 -25.36 15.12
N ALA A 91 6.44 -25.13 16.42
CA ALA A 91 6.28 -26.18 17.41
C ALA A 91 5.00 -27.00 17.19
N TYR A 92 3.88 -26.35 16.89
CA TYR A 92 2.62 -27.02 16.55
C TYR A 92 2.78 -27.96 15.34
N ASP A 93 3.39 -27.46 14.28
CA ASP A 93 3.63 -28.25 13.06
C ASP A 93 4.52 -29.47 13.35
N THR A 94 5.58 -29.28 14.15
CA THR A 94 6.48 -30.37 14.55
C THR A 94 5.74 -31.45 15.36
N LEU A 95 4.94 -31.05 16.36
CA LEU A 95 4.17 -31.97 17.22
C LEU A 95 3.04 -32.70 16.49
N ARG A 96 2.52 -32.13 15.41
CA ARG A 96 1.55 -32.78 14.52
C ARG A 96 2.20 -33.82 13.60
N GLY A 97 3.53 -33.98 13.64
CA GLY A 97 4.29 -34.88 12.77
C GLY A 97 4.55 -34.31 11.37
N LYS A 98 4.34 -33.01 11.15
CA LYS A 98 4.80 -32.33 9.93
C LYS A 98 6.28 -32.01 10.09
N ASN A 99 7.13 -33.01 9.84
CA ASN A 99 8.57 -32.82 9.90
C ASN A 99 9.01 -31.80 8.82
N PRO A 100 9.67 -30.69 9.18
CA PRO A 100 10.12 -29.68 8.20
C PRO A 100 11.17 -30.24 7.22
N GLN A 101 11.89 -31.30 7.62
CA GLN A 101 12.98 -31.89 6.83
C GLN A 101 12.51 -32.93 5.80
N THR A 102 11.33 -33.55 5.97
CA THR A 102 10.81 -34.58 5.04
C THR A 102 9.65 -34.08 4.17
N GLY A 103 9.62 -32.80 3.82
CA GLY A 103 8.89 -32.37 2.62
C GLY A 103 7.43 -31.95 2.78
N ALA A 104 6.99 -31.55 3.98
CA ALA A 104 5.76 -30.76 4.10
C ALA A 104 6.06 -29.26 3.90
N ARG A 105 6.55 -28.89 2.70
CA ARG A 105 6.48 -27.50 2.22
C ARG A 105 5.02 -27.11 2.16
N ARG A 106 4.48 -26.60 3.27
CA ARG A 106 3.15 -25.98 3.32
C ARG A 106 2.03 -26.96 2.93
N ASP A 107 0.97 -27.00 3.72
CA ASP A 107 -0.34 -27.50 3.30
C ASP A 107 -0.95 -26.54 2.25
N TRP A 108 -0.20 -26.32 1.19
CA TRP A 108 -0.50 -25.57 -0.02
C TRP A 108 -0.36 -26.50 -1.21
N GLY A 109 0.21 -27.71 -1.08
CA GLY A 109 0.16 -28.74 -2.12
C GLY A 109 -1.27 -29.24 -2.30
N GLU A 110 -1.95 -29.66 -1.23
CA GLU A 110 -3.33 -30.13 -1.30
C GLU A 110 -4.32 -29.00 -1.65
N TYR A 111 -4.13 -27.80 -1.09
CA TYR A 111 -4.91 -26.62 -1.45
C TYR A 111 -4.63 -26.10 -2.87
N ALA A 112 -3.37 -26.13 -3.33
CA ALA A 112 -3.05 -25.80 -4.73
C ALA A 112 -3.54 -26.87 -5.68
N ASP A 113 -3.50 -28.15 -5.31
CA ASP A 113 -4.07 -29.25 -6.09
C ASP A 113 -5.60 -29.13 -6.16
N GLU A 114 -6.26 -28.76 -5.06
CA GLU A 114 -7.69 -28.48 -5.03
C GLU A 114 -8.04 -27.23 -5.88
N LEU A 115 -7.23 -26.17 -5.81
CA LEU A 115 -7.34 -24.99 -6.69
C LEU A 115 -7.11 -25.35 -8.16
N GLN A 116 -6.14 -26.21 -8.48
CA GLN A 116 -5.90 -26.70 -9.83
C GLN A 116 -7.04 -27.60 -10.32
N ARG A 117 -7.62 -28.43 -9.45
CA ARG A 117 -8.83 -29.21 -9.75
C ARG A 117 -10.03 -28.30 -10.01
N ARG A 118 -10.22 -27.24 -9.22
CA ARG A 118 -11.28 -26.23 -9.46
C ARG A 118 -11.04 -25.44 -10.74
N LYS A 119 -9.81 -25.01 -10.99
CA LYS A 119 -9.41 -24.32 -12.22
C LYS A 119 -9.65 -25.18 -13.46
N LYS A 120 -9.22 -26.45 -13.46
CA LYS A 120 -9.48 -27.41 -14.55
C LYS A 120 -10.97 -27.67 -14.77
N ARG A 121 -11.78 -27.74 -13.70
CA ARG A 121 -13.24 -27.87 -13.80
C ARG A 121 -13.87 -26.62 -14.44
N TRP A 122 -13.42 -25.44 -14.02
CA TRP A 122 -13.89 -24.16 -14.56
C TRP A 122 -13.47 -23.97 -16.02
N GLU A 123 -12.23 -24.31 -16.37
CA GLU A 123 -11.72 -24.30 -17.76
C GLU A 123 -12.51 -25.27 -18.65
N ARG A 124 -12.80 -26.50 -18.19
CA ARG A 124 -13.66 -27.44 -18.94
C ARG A 124 -15.08 -26.92 -19.13
N GLN A 125 -15.63 -26.24 -18.13
CA GLN A 125 -16.98 -25.67 -18.21
C GLN A 125 -17.03 -24.44 -19.11
N GLN A 126 -15.96 -23.63 -19.13
CA GLN A 126 -15.82 -22.52 -20.06
C GLN A 126 -15.58 -23.02 -21.49
N SER A 127 -14.73 -24.04 -21.70
CA SER A 127 -14.47 -24.58 -23.03
C SER A 127 -15.72 -25.20 -23.64
N THR A 128 -16.51 -25.96 -22.87
CA THR A 128 -17.82 -26.45 -23.34
C THR A 128 -18.76 -25.30 -23.69
N ARG A 129 -18.82 -24.23 -22.89
CA ARG A 129 -19.63 -23.05 -23.23
C ARG A 129 -19.13 -22.34 -24.51
N TYR A 130 -17.82 -22.33 -24.76
CA TYR A 130 -17.23 -21.77 -25.97
C TYR A 130 -17.54 -22.62 -27.21
N ASP A 131 -17.45 -23.95 -27.09
CA ASP A 131 -17.75 -24.93 -28.15
C ASP A 131 -19.25 -24.94 -28.53
N TYR A 132 -20.15 -24.75 -27.56
CA TYR A 132 -21.58 -24.62 -27.84
C TYR A 132 -21.94 -23.27 -28.48
N ALA A 133 -21.20 -22.21 -28.19
CA ALA A 133 -21.39 -20.88 -28.79
C ALA A 133 -20.75 -20.76 -30.18
N HIS A 134 -19.77 -21.60 -30.51
CA HIS A 134 -19.08 -21.64 -31.80
C HIS A 134 -19.05 -23.10 -32.29
N PRO A 135 -20.15 -23.61 -32.90
CA PRO A 135 -20.11 -24.93 -33.51
C PRO A 135 -18.94 -24.99 -34.50
N PRO A 136 -18.10 -26.03 -34.48
CA PRO A 136 -16.87 -26.07 -35.26
C PRO A 136 -17.24 -26.11 -36.74
N ARG A 137 -17.23 -24.93 -37.38
CA ARG A 137 -17.22 -24.84 -38.83
C ARG A 137 -15.81 -25.18 -39.28
N TYR A 138 -15.72 -26.28 -40.02
CA TYR A 138 -14.54 -26.79 -40.71
C TYR A 138 -13.52 -27.50 -39.79
N LYS A 139 -13.55 -28.84 -39.83
CA LYS A 139 -12.46 -29.69 -39.36
C LYS A 139 -11.27 -29.44 -40.28
N TRP A 140 -10.32 -28.64 -39.83
CA TRP A 140 -9.11 -28.33 -40.58
C TRP A 140 -8.19 -29.57 -40.56
N GLU A 141 -8.20 -30.34 -41.64
CA GLU A 141 -7.24 -31.42 -41.82
C GLU A 141 -5.93 -30.78 -42.26
N SER A 142 -4.97 -30.64 -41.34
CA SER A 142 -3.67 -30.05 -41.65
C SER A 142 -2.92 -30.98 -42.59
N ASN A 143 -2.99 -30.71 -43.89
CA ASN A 143 -2.09 -31.32 -44.86
C ASN A 143 -0.67 -30.80 -44.61
N ALA A 144 0.37 -31.54 -44.97
CA ALA A 144 1.75 -31.10 -44.74
C ALA A 144 2.05 -29.71 -45.36
N ASP A 145 1.37 -29.35 -46.45
CA ASP A 145 1.42 -28.04 -47.11
C ASP A 145 1.00 -26.87 -46.23
N ASP A 146 0.15 -27.14 -45.23
CA ASP A 146 -0.44 -26.11 -44.40
C ASP A 146 0.49 -25.62 -43.30
N ARG A 147 1.41 -26.47 -42.83
CA ARG A 147 2.44 -26.06 -41.85
C ARG A 147 3.40 -25.03 -42.46
N TRP A 148 3.67 -25.14 -43.76
CA TRP A 148 4.47 -24.14 -44.47
C TRP A 148 3.71 -22.82 -44.61
N LYS A 149 2.42 -22.85 -44.94
CA LYS A 149 1.57 -21.65 -44.98
C LYS A 149 1.45 -20.99 -43.61
N ASP A 150 1.27 -21.76 -42.54
CA ASP A 150 1.21 -21.25 -41.17
C ASP A 150 2.53 -20.59 -40.76
N ASN A 151 3.66 -21.19 -41.12
CA ASN A 151 4.98 -20.60 -40.89
C ASN A 151 5.17 -19.31 -41.71
N MET A 152 4.66 -19.25 -42.94
CA MET A 152 4.67 -18.02 -43.74
C MET A 152 3.79 -16.92 -43.12
N ILE A 153 2.58 -17.26 -42.66
CA ILE A 153 1.67 -16.28 -42.04
C ILE A 153 2.30 -15.72 -40.77
N LEU A 154 2.90 -16.56 -39.92
CA LEU A 154 3.54 -16.14 -38.69
C LEU A 154 4.78 -15.27 -38.95
N THR A 155 5.62 -15.64 -39.93
CA THR A 155 6.81 -14.86 -40.29
C THR A 155 6.44 -13.50 -40.89
N ILE A 156 5.46 -13.46 -41.80
CA ILE A 156 4.95 -12.21 -42.36
C ILE A 156 4.33 -11.33 -41.27
N GLY A 157 3.59 -11.91 -40.33
CA GLY A 157 3.00 -11.19 -39.19
C GLY A 157 4.05 -10.54 -38.30
N ILE A 158 5.12 -11.27 -37.96
CA ILE A 158 6.22 -10.72 -37.14
C ILE A 158 6.97 -9.62 -37.89
N VAL A 159 7.29 -9.82 -39.18
CA VAL A 159 7.98 -8.82 -39.99
C VAL A 159 7.15 -7.54 -40.13
N SER A 160 5.85 -7.68 -40.38
CA SER A 160 4.88 -6.58 -40.39
C SER A 160 4.89 -5.80 -39.07
N LEU A 161 4.84 -6.49 -37.94
CA LEU A 161 4.86 -5.89 -36.61
C LEU A 161 6.15 -5.12 -36.35
N VAL A 162 7.30 -5.69 -36.70
CA VAL A 162 8.61 -5.05 -36.52
C VAL A 162 8.73 -3.82 -37.42
N LEU A 163 8.34 -3.91 -38.69
CA LEU A 163 8.37 -2.77 -39.61
C LEU A 163 7.40 -1.65 -39.21
N GLY A 164 6.27 -1.97 -38.59
CA GLY A 164 5.31 -0.97 -38.10
C GLY A 164 5.75 -0.27 -36.81
N ILE A 165 6.34 -1.02 -35.87
CA ILE A 165 6.69 -0.51 -34.54
C ILE A 165 8.09 0.15 -34.52
N ALA A 166 9.06 -0.37 -35.29
CA ALA A 166 10.44 0.12 -35.27
C ALA A 166 10.59 1.62 -35.61
N PRO A 167 9.88 2.19 -36.61
CA PRO A 167 9.95 3.62 -36.89
C PRO A 167 9.44 4.47 -35.72
N SER A 168 8.40 3.99 -35.03
CA SER A 168 7.84 4.69 -33.85
C SER A 168 8.85 4.72 -32.71
N LEU A 169 9.48 3.59 -32.37
CA LEU A 169 10.47 3.55 -31.30
C LEU A 169 11.75 4.37 -31.60
N LEU A 170 12.18 4.43 -32.86
CA LEU A 170 13.38 5.18 -33.26
C LEU A 170 13.14 6.68 -33.47
N MET A 171 11.93 7.10 -33.88
CA MET A 171 11.59 8.52 -34.13
C MET A 171 11.03 9.27 -32.91
N LEU A 172 10.57 8.56 -31.87
CA LEU A 172 10.10 9.15 -30.61
C LEU A 172 11.16 10.01 -29.86
N PRO A 173 12.45 9.61 -29.71
CA PRO A 173 13.42 10.43 -28.97
C PRO A 173 13.72 11.78 -29.64
N PHE A 174 13.57 11.89 -30.97
CA PHE A 174 13.78 13.15 -31.70
C PHE A 174 12.60 14.12 -31.57
N SER A 175 11.37 13.61 -31.51
CA SER A 175 10.18 14.47 -31.40
C SER A 175 10.01 15.08 -30.00
N VAL A 176 10.36 14.33 -28.94
CA VAL A 176 10.32 14.84 -27.55
C VAL A 176 11.37 15.95 -27.32
N HIS A 177 12.48 15.92 -28.04
CA HIS A 177 13.49 16.97 -27.95
C HIS A 177 12.98 18.31 -28.51
N LYS A 178 12.23 18.27 -29.62
CA LYS A 178 11.64 19.47 -30.24
C LYS A 178 10.57 20.11 -29.37
N THR A 179 9.71 19.33 -28.71
CA THR A 179 8.71 19.89 -27.79
C THR A 179 9.37 20.51 -26.56
N ARG A 180 10.41 19.87 -26.00
CA ARG A 180 11.16 20.42 -24.86
C ARG A 180 11.82 21.75 -25.17
N GLN A 181 12.38 21.92 -26.38
CA GLN A 181 12.96 23.20 -26.81
C GLN A 181 11.90 24.31 -26.88
N LYS A 182 10.72 24.04 -27.46
CA LYS A 182 9.63 25.03 -27.51
C LYS A 182 9.18 25.49 -26.12
N HIS A 183 9.10 24.59 -25.15
CA HIS A 183 8.74 24.96 -23.78
C HIS A 183 9.79 25.85 -23.11
N LEU A 184 11.08 25.63 -23.40
CA LEU A 184 12.16 26.50 -22.91
C LEU A 184 12.11 27.89 -23.54
N GLU A 185 11.85 27.97 -24.84
CA GLU A 185 11.69 29.25 -25.56
C GLU A 185 10.50 30.04 -24.99
N THR A 186 9.36 29.39 -24.80
CA THR A 186 8.15 30.03 -24.26
C THR A 186 8.40 30.53 -22.83
N ALA A 187 9.09 29.75 -22.00
CA ALA A 187 9.46 30.16 -20.64
C ALA A 187 10.38 31.38 -20.63
N SER A 188 11.34 31.45 -21.57
CA SER A 188 12.22 32.61 -21.72
C SER A 188 11.45 33.85 -22.18
N ASP A 189 10.46 33.69 -23.06
CA ASP A 189 9.63 34.78 -23.57
C ASP A 189 8.75 35.37 -22.47
N TYR A 190 8.12 34.53 -21.64
CA TYR A 190 7.35 35.00 -20.48
C TYR A 190 8.21 35.78 -19.47
N SER A 191 9.48 35.42 -19.31
CA SER A 191 10.38 36.15 -18.41
C SER A 191 10.70 37.56 -18.92
N LYS A 192 10.84 37.72 -20.25
CA LYS A 192 11.04 39.02 -20.89
C LYS A 192 9.81 39.90 -20.77
N VAL A 193 8.63 39.36 -21.07
CA VAL A 193 7.35 40.08 -20.92
C VAL A 193 7.15 40.56 -19.48
N ARG A 194 7.51 39.75 -18.48
CA ARG A 194 7.44 40.18 -17.07
C ARG A 194 8.38 41.35 -16.76
N ALA A 195 9.60 41.34 -17.28
CA ALA A 195 10.54 42.44 -17.07
C ALA A 195 10.04 43.74 -17.71
N GLU A 196 9.56 43.65 -18.94
CA GLU A 196 9.00 44.79 -19.69
C GLU A 196 7.78 45.40 -19.00
N VAL A 197 6.86 44.57 -18.48
CA VAL A 197 5.69 45.06 -17.73
C VAL A 197 6.08 45.77 -16.44
N VAL A 198 7.14 45.35 -15.77
CA VAL A 198 7.65 46.02 -14.57
C VAL A 198 8.21 47.39 -14.93
N GLU A 199 9.03 47.47 -15.97
CA GLU A 199 9.63 48.71 -16.46
C GLU A 199 8.56 49.72 -16.89
N GLU A 200 7.60 49.31 -17.71
CA GLU A 200 6.48 50.18 -18.14
C GLU A 200 5.59 50.59 -16.95
N GLY A 201 5.45 49.72 -15.95
CA GLY A 201 4.78 50.03 -14.70
C GLY A 201 5.47 51.14 -13.91
N GLU A 202 6.81 51.16 -13.89
CA GLU A 202 7.60 52.19 -13.24
C GLU A 202 7.51 53.53 -13.97
N GLU A 203 7.58 53.53 -15.30
CA GLU A 203 7.40 54.74 -16.12
C GLU A 203 6.01 55.37 -15.92
N ARG A 204 4.95 54.55 -15.87
CA ARG A 204 3.61 55.02 -15.53
C ARG A 204 3.54 55.63 -14.14
N ARG A 205 4.23 55.05 -13.15
CA ARG A 205 4.28 55.62 -11.79
C ARG A 205 5.00 56.97 -11.78
N GLN A 206 6.09 57.12 -12.53
CA GLN A 206 6.83 58.38 -12.62
C GLN A 206 6.00 59.48 -13.31
N SER A 207 5.37 59.18 -14.45
CA SER A 207 4.50 60.13 -15.16
C SER A 207 3.28 60.53 -14.33
N MET A 208 2.69 59.61 -13.55
CA MET A 208 1.61 59.96 -12.61
C MET A 208 2.09 60.88 -11.49
N LYS A 209 3.28 60.66 -10.93
CA LYS A 209 3.85 61.57 -9.91
C LYS A 209 4.00 62.98 -10.46
N TYR A 210 4.56 63.12 -11.66
CA TYR A 210 4.70 64.42 -12.33
C TYR A 210 3.35 65.11 -12.58
N ARG A 211 2.32 64.36 -13.03
CA ARG A 211 0.96 64.90 -13.21
C ARG A 211 0.33 65.34 -11.89
N VAL A 212 0.55 64.60 -10.80
CA VAL A 212 0.04 64.98 -9.46
C VAL A 212 0.74 66.22 -8.93
N GLU A 213 2.07 66.32 -9.09
CA GLU A 213 2.83 67.51 -8.68
C GLU A 213 2.40 68.77 -9.43
N THR A 214 2.26 68.68 -10.76
CA THR A 214 1.79 69.80 -11.57
C THR A 214 0.36 70.23 -11.22
N MET A 215 -0.55 69.28 -10.95
CA MET A 215 -1.90 69.59 -10.48
C MET A 215 -1.91 70.27 -9.10
N LYS A 216 -1.03 69.86 -8.18
CA LYS A 216 -0.88 70.51 -6.87
C LYS A 216 -0.42 71.96 -7.03
N LEU A 217 0.63 72.20 -7.83
CA LEU A 217 1.15 73.55 -8.09
C LEU A 217 0.08 74.45 -8.72
N GLN A 218 -0.71 73.95 -9.68
CA GLN A 218 -1.83 74.70 -10.26
C GLN A 218 -2.93 75.03 -9.23
N LYS A 219 -3.23 74.09 -8.33
CA LYS A 219 -4.22 74.30 -7.28
C LYS A 219 -3.72 75.35 -6.28
N ASP A 220 -2.48 75.23 -5.81
CA ASP A 220 -1.88 76.18 -4.88
C ASP A 220 -1.83 77.59 -5.50
N ALA A 221 -1.53 77.72 -6.79
CA ALA A 221 -1.57 79.01 -7.50
C ALA A 221 -2.99 79.58 -7.67
N ARG A 222 -4.03 78.72 -7.76
CA ARG A 222 -5.43 79.16 -7.80
C ARG A 222 -5.95 79.58 -6.42
N ASP A 223 -5.45 78.92 -5.38
CA ASP A 223 -5.85 79.14 -3.99
C ASP A 223 -5.02 80.25 -3.31
N ASP A 224 -4.03 80.86 -4.00
CA ASP A 224 -3.23 82.00 -3.53
C ASP A 224 -4.06 83.31 -3.58
N PRO A 225 -4.39 83.94 -2.43
CA PRO A 225 -5.35 85.04 -2.36
C PRO A 225 -4.77 86.43 -2.71
N THR A 226 -3.67 86.51 -3.46
CA THR A 226 -2.96 87.79 -3.70
C THR A 226 -3.53 88.67 -4.83
N ASP A 227 -4.61 88.27 -5.51
CA ASP A 227 -5.13 89.00 -6.69
C ASP A 227 -6.56 89.57 -6.50
N VAL A 228 -6.81 90.24 -5.37
CA VAL A 228 -8.08 90.96 -5.11
C VAL A 228 -7.90 92.46 -4.84
N ASN A 229 -6.72 93.04 -5.09
CA ASN A 229 -6.50 94.48 -5.00
C ASN A 229 -5.53 94.98 -6.07
N ALA A 230 -6.02 95.16 -7.30
CA ALA A 230 -5.49 96.09 -8.29
C ALA A 230 -6.59 96.51 -9.26
#